data_AF-A0A6M7U525-F1
#
_entry.id   AF-A0A6M7U525-F1
#
_cell.length_a   1.000
_cell.length_b   1.000
_cell.length_c   1.000
_cell.angle_alpha   90.00
_cell.angle_beta   90.00
_cell.angle_gamma   90.00
#
_symmetry.space_group_name_H-M   'P 1'
#
loop_
_entity.id
_entity.type
_entity.pdbx_description
1 polymer ?
#
loop_
_entity_poly.entity_id
_entity_poly.type
_entity_poly.pdbx_seq_one_letter_code
_entity_poly.pdbx_strand_id
1 'polypeptide(L)'
;MTDFQMPENWFWMVGGDDNRFWSSATGAYVADLPEEAGFTHILNEDELTEVLTAYGLPGPVVRVPDRVSPAQAEIALFNFDNGGLLADVNAVIEAFPYEPVRIWWRKATYISRGHAYLQALAIEVGLTDEQVDGLFVAAVKL
;
A
#
# COMPACT_ATOMS: atom_id res chain seq x y z
N MET A 1 13.46 -30.65 3.49
CA MET A 1 12.29 -29.86 3.07
C MET A 1 12.72 -29.17 1.79
N THR A 2 12.07 -29.46 0.66
CA THR A 2 12.42 -28.83 -0.62
C THR A 2 12.05 -27.35 -0.57
N ASP A 3 12.90 -26.49 -1.13
CA ASP A 3 12.82 -25.02 -1.02
C ASP A 3 11.46 -24.46 -1.50
N PHE A 4 10.83 -25.14 -2.46
CA PHE A 4 9.52 -24.79 -3.04
C PHE A 4 8.29 -25.11 -2.17
N GLN A 5 8.46 -25.70 -0.98
CA GLN A 5 7.36 -25.88 -0.03
C GLN A 5 7.07 -24.62 0.79
N MET A 6 8.01 -23.66 0.81
CA MET A 6 7.87 -22.43 1.56
C MET A 6 7.07 -21.39 0.75
N PRO A 7 6.09 -20.67 1.35
CA PRO A 7 5.26 -19.69 0.64
C PRO A 7 6.02 -18.64 -0.16
N GLU A 8 7.18 -18.23 0.35
CA GLU A 8 8.09 -17.29 -0.30
C GLU A 8 8.64 -17.80 -1.64
N ASN A 9 8.65 -19.11 -1.89
CA ASN A 9 9.20 -19.71 -3.11
C ASN A 9 8.12 -20.29 -4.05
N TRP A 10 6.86 -19.92 -3.84
CA TRP A 10 5.76 -20.38 -4.69
C TRP A 10 5.70 -19.66 -6.04
N PHE A 11 5.16 -20.37 -7.02
CA PHE A 11 4.85 -19.87 -8.35
C PHE A 11 3.37 -20.03 -8.67
N TRP A 12 2.79 -19.03 -9.33
CA TRP A 12 1.35 -18.98 -9.60
C TRP A 12 1.06 -18.66 -11.06
N MET A 13 0.23 -19.49 -11.69
CA MET A 13 -0.37 -19.17 -12.98
C MET A 13 -1.69 -18.46 -12.73
N VAL A 14 -1.80 -17.22 -13.22
CA VAL A 14 -2.95 -16.35 -12.92
C VAL A 14 -3.92 -16.36 -14.10
N GLY A 15 -5.16 -16.75 -13.81
CA GLY A 15 -6.19 -16.96 -14.82
C GLY A 15 -5.80 -18.08 -15.79
N GLY A 16 -5.89 -17.79 -17.09
CA GLY A 16 -5.44 -18.67 -18.18
C GLY A 16 -4.27 -18.09 -18.97
N ASP A 17 -3.47 -17.24 -18.34
CA ASP A 17 -2.25 -16.70 -18.97
C ASP A 17 -1.09 -17.69 -18.77
N ASP A 18 -1.00 -18.65 -19.68
CA ASP A 18 -0.03 -19.74 -19.62
C ASP A 18 1.42 -19.30 -19.95
N ASN A 19 1.64 -18.01 -20.24
CA ASN A 19 2.93 -17.48 -20.68
C ASN A 19 3.76 -16.84 -19.56
N ARG A 20 3.21 -16.71 -18.35
CA ARG A 20 3.91 -16.10 -17.22
C ARG A 20 3.39 -16.60 -15.88
N PHE A 21 4.28 -16.56 -14.90
CA PHE A 21 4.02 -17.03 -13.55
C PHE A 21 4.36 -15.93 -12.55
N TRP A 22 3.52 -15.68 -11.57
CA TRP A 22 3.89 -14.84 -10.44
C TRP A 22 4.85 -15.61 -9.54
N SER A 23 6.00 -15.02 -9.23
CA SER A 23 6.96 -15.55 -8.27
C SER A 23 6.80 -14.83 -6.94
N SER A 24 6.42 -15.56 -5.89
CA SER A 24 6.35 -15.04 -4.53
C SER A 24 7.70 -14.48 -4.04
N ALA A 25 8.81 -15.06 -4.50
CA ALA A 25 10.16 -14.72 -4.05
C ALA A 25 10.60 -13.34 -4.55
N THR A 26 10.26 -13.05 -5.81
CA THR A 26 10.63 -11.78 -6.45
C THR A 26 9.53 -10.73 -6.34
N GLY A 27 8.29 -11.15 -6.06
CA GLY A 27 7.12 -10.26 -6.12
C GLY A 27 6.88 -9.75 -7.53
N ALA A 28 7.12 -10.57 -8.55
CA ALA A 28 7.00 -10.20 -9.96
C ALA A 28 6.63 -11.39 -10.85
N TYR A 29 6.14 -11.10 -12.05
CA TYR A 29 5.94 -12.12 -13.08
C TYR A 29 7.26 -12.53 -13.73
N VAL A 30 7.43 -13.84 -13.90
CA VAL A 30 8.54 -14.48 -14.60
C VAL A 30 7.99 -15.32 -15.77
N ALA A 31 8.75 -15.40 -16.87
CA ALA A 31 8.35 -16.20 -18.02
C ALA A 31 8.66 -17.69 -17.83
N ASP A 32 9.79 -17.99 -17.19
CA ASP A 32 10.30 -19.34 -17.00
C ASP A 32 10.30 -19.75 -15.53
N LEU A 33 9.98 -21.02 -15.27
CA LEU A 33 10.07 -21.63 -13.95
C LEU A 33 11.44 -22.29 -13.75
N PRO A 34 12.01 -22.27 -12.54
CA PRO A 34 13.17 -23.08 -12.21
C PRO A 34 12.91 -24.57 -12.46
N GLU A 35 13.97 -25.32 -12.77
CA GLU A 35 13.90 -26.77 -12.91
C GLU A 35 13.37 -27.38 -11.59
N GLU A 36 12.38 -28.26 -11.68
CA GLU A 36 11.64 -28.86 -10.54
C GLU A 36 10.62 -27.96 -9.81
N ALA A 37 10.47 -26.69 -10.19
CA ALA A 37 9.44 -25.83 -9.60
C ALA A 37 8.04 -26.21 -10.10
N GLY A 38 7.13 -26.50 -9.17
CA GLY A 38 5.70 -26.58 -9.46
C GLY A 38 5.04 -25.20 -9.44
N PHE A 39 3.83 -25.11 -9.97
CA PHE A 39 3.00 -23.91 -9.87
C PHE A 39 1.56 -24.25 -9.49
N THR A 40 0.86 -23.26 -8.94
CA THR A 40 -0.57 -23.35 -8.59
C THR A 40 -1.38 -22.42 -9.50
N HIS A 41 -2.58 -22.84 -9.91
CA HIS A 41 -3.51 -21.96 -10.63
C HIS A 41 -4.32 -21.12 -9.64
N ILE A 42 -4.55 -19.86 -10.00
CA ILE A 42 -5.42 -18.94 -9.27
C ILE A 42 -6.26 -18.14 -10.26
N LEU A 43 -7.49 -17.77 -9.89
CA LEU A 43 -8.46 -17.24 -10.85
C LEU A 43 -8.01 -15.90 -11.45
N ASN A 44 -7.46 -15.02 -10.64
CA ASN A 44 -7.08 -13.66 -11.02
C ASN A 44 -6.07 -13.06 -10.03
N GLU A 45 -5.58 -11.87 -10.35
CA GLU A 45 -4.59 -11.13 -9.55
C GLU A 45 -5.12 -10.69 -8.19
N ASP A 46 -6.42 -10.39 -8.07
CA ASP A 46 -7.03 -9.98 -6.80
C ASP A 46 -7.03 -11.12 -5.77
N GLU A 47 -7.44 -12.32 -6.20
CA GLU A 47 -7.38 -13.52 -5.36
C GLU A 47 -5.94 -13.86 -5.00
N LEU A 48 -5.02 -13.71 -5.94
CA LEU A 48 -3.59 -13.94 -5.67
C LEU A 48 -3.06 -13.00 -4.60
N THR A 49 -3.37 -11.70 -4.70
CA THR A 49 -3.01 -10.75 -3.65
C THR A 49 -3.61 -11.11 -2.30
N GLU A 50 -4.87 -11.56 -2.25
CA GLU A 50 -5.51 -12.01 -1.01
C GLU A 50 -4.78 -13.19 -0.37
N VAL A 51 -4.45 -14.22 -1.16
CA VAL A 51 -3.72 -15.39 -0.68
C VAL A 51 -2.34 -15.00 -0.15
N LEU A 52 -1.57 -14.22 -0.92
CA LEU A 52 -0.21 -13.83 -0.54
C LEU A 52 -0.18 -12.91 0.69
N THR A 53 -1.17 -12.03 0.83
CA THR A 53 -1.30 -11.15 2.01
C THR A 53 -1.43 -11.96 3.30
N ALA A 54 -2.11 -13.11 3.28
CA ALA A 54 -2.23 -13.98 4.45
C ALA A 54 -0.88 -14.55 4.93
N TYR A 55 0.12 -14.58 4.05
CA TYR A 55 1.50 -14.99 4.33
C TYR A 55 2.46 -13.79 4.48
N GLY A 56 1.97 -12.55 4.42
CA GLY A 56 2.82 -11.35 4.45
C GLY A 56 3.65 -11.13 3.19
N LEU A 57 3.26 -11.74 2.07
CA LEU A 57 3.94 -11.67 0.78
C LEU A 57 3.26 -10.64 -0.15
N PRO A 58 4.02 -9.97 -1.04
CA PRO A 58 3.45 -9.04 -2.00
C PRO A 58 2.70 -9.79 -3.11
N GLY A 59 1.50 -9.31 -3.46
CA GLY A 59 0.77 -9.75 -4.64
C GLY A 59 0.84 -8.74 -5.79
N PRO A 60 0.36 -9.12 -6.99
CA PRO A 60 0.37 -8.27 -8.19
C PRO A 60 -0.51 -7.01 -8.05
N VAL A 61 -1.58 -7.08 -7.27
CA VAL A 61 -2.46 -5.93 -6.99
C VAL A 61 -1.96 -5.20 -5.75
N VAL A 62 -1.63 -3.92 -5.91
CA VAL A 62 -1.33 -3.02 -4.78
C VAL A 62 -2.65 -2.61 -4.12
N ARG A 63 -2.89 -3.12 -2.90
CA ARG A 63 -4.03 -2.68 -2.08
C ARG A 63 -3.65 -1.45 -1.29
N VAL A 64 -4.34 -0.34 -1.55
CA VAL A 64 -4.19 0.89 -0.76
C VAL A 64 -4.91 0.70 0.57
N PRO A 65 -4.23 0.87 1.72
CA PRO A 65 -4.87 0.78 3.02
C PRO A 65 -6.00 1.81 3.18
N ASP A 66 -7.13 1.40 3.75
CA ASP A 66 -8.23 2.34 4.03
C ASP A 66 -7.90 3.31 5.16
N ARG A 67 -7.01 2.92 6.07
CA ARG A 67 -6.63 3.72 7.24
C ARG A 67 -5.24 3.40 7.72
N VAL A 68 -4.59 4.40 8.31
CA VAL A 68 -3.30 4.29 8.98
C VAL A 68 -3.35 5.02 10.33
N SER A 69 -2.41 4.75 11.22
CA SER A 69 -2.27 5.55 12.45
C SER A 69 -1.75 6.97 12.12
N PRO A 70 -2.03 7.98 12.97
CA PRO A 70 -1.48 9.32 12.77
C PRO A 70 0.04 9.34 12.69
N ALA A 71 0.74 8.56 13.53
CA ALA A 71 2.19 8.48 13.49
C ALA A 71 2.70 7.94 12.15
N GLN A 72 2.08 6.88 11.61
CA GLN A 72 2.43 6.35 10.29
C GLN A 72 2.20 7.38 9.18
N ALA A 73 1.10 8.12 9.23
CA ALA A 73 0.82 9.18 8.27
C ALA A 73 1.85 10.31 8.34
N GLU A 74 2.15 10.83 9.54
CA GLU A 74 3.13 11.90 9.72
C GLU A 74 4.55 11.48 9.29
N ILE A 75 4.97 10.26 9.62
CA ILE A 75 6.29 9.75 9.20
C ILE A 75 6.31 9.53 7.68
N ALA A 76 5.22 9.07 7.05
CA ALA A 76 5.16 8.95 5.60
C ALA A 76 5.24 10.31 4.90
N LEU A 77 4.53 11.33 5.40
CA LEU A 77 4.64 12.71 4.91
C LEU A 77 6.06 13.27 5.09
N PHE A 78 6.70 12.97 6.23
CA PHE A 78 8.09 13.34 6.46
C PHE A 78 9.03 12.66 5.44
N ASN A 79 8.87 11.36 5.22
CA ASN A 79 9.74 10.60 4.32
C ASN A 79 9.53 10.95 2.84
N PHE A 80 8.36 11.46 2.45
CA PHE A 80 8.01 11.77 1.06
C PHE A 80 8.95 12.81 0.44
N ASP A 81 9.25 13.88 1.17
CA ASP A 81 10.14 14.96 0.73
C ASP A 81 11.00 15.49 1.90
N ASN A 82 11.59 14.57 2.66
CA ASN A 82 12.50 14.86 3.79
C ASN A 82 11.98 15.95 4.76
N GLY A 83 10.68 15.92 5.05
CA GLY A 83 9.98 16.82 5.96
C GLY A 83 9.25 17.99 5.31
N GLY A 84 9.48 18.29 4.03
CA GLY A 84 8.84 19.40 3.31
C GLY A 84 7.31 19.29 3.32
N LEU A 85 6.79 18.16 2.82
CA LEU A 85 5.35 17.93 2.74
C LEU A 85 4.67 17.93 4.12
N LEU A 86 5.30 17.36 5.15
CA LEU A 86 4.77 17.39 6.51
C LEU A 86 4.68 18.82 7.06
N ALA A 87 5.68 19.66 6.76
CA ALA A 87 5.66 21.06 7.16
C ALA A 87 4.53 21.83 6.47
N ASP A 88 4.32 21.62 5.17
CA ASP A 88 3.24 22.25 4.40
C ASP A 88 1.85 21.82 4.91
N VAL A 89 1.65 20.52 5.15
CA VAL A 89 0.42 19.98 5.75
C VAL A 89 0.14 20.62 7.10
N ASN A 90 1.14 20.71 7.98
CA ASN A 90 0.97 21.33 9.30
C ASN A 90 0.64 22.83 9.19
N ALA A 91 1.29 23.55 8.26
CA ALA A 91 0.98 24.96 8.01
C ALA A 91 -0.47 25.16 7.55
N VAL A 92 -0.95 24.32 6.63
CA VAL A 92 -2.33 24.33 6.15
C VAL A 92 -3.32 24.01 7.27
N ILE A 93 -3.03 22.99 8.09
CA ILE A 93 -3.89 22.63 9.23
C ILE A 93 -4.00 23.78 10.23
N GLU A 94 -2.89 24.42 10.59
CA GLU A 94 -2.89 25.55 11.53
C GLU A 94 -3.67 26.75 10.99
N ALA A 95 -3.53 27.04 9.69
CA ALA A 95 -4.27 28.08 9.00
C ALA A 95 -5.76 27.74 8.78
N PHE A 96 -6.16 26.48 8.97
CA PHE A 96 -7.52 26.03 8.67
C PHE A 96 -8.54 26.72 9.59
N PRO A 97 -9.58 27.39 9.04
CA PRO A 97 -10.51 28.19 9.85
C PRO A 97 -11.42 27.34 10.74
N TYR A 98 -11.59 26.06 10.42
CA TYR A 98 -12.52 25.16 11.11
C TYR A 98 -11.80 24.31 12.15
N GLU A 99 -11.96 24.68 13.43
CA GLU A 99 -11.34 23.99 14.58
C GLU A 99 -11.53 22.46 14.59
N PRO A 100 -12.69 21.89 14.21
CA PRO A 100 -12.84 20.44 14.13
C PRO A 100 -11.84 19.72 13.23
N VAL A 101 -11.33 20.37 12.17
CA VAL A 101 -10.27 19.78 11.32
C VAL A 101 -8.96 19.68 12.08
N ARG A 102 -8.60 20.74 12.81
CA ARG A 102 -7.39 20.77 13.67
C ARG A 102 -7.48 19.76 14.81
N ILE A 103 -8.66 19.64 15.44
CA ILE A 103 -8.91 18.62 16.46
C ILE A 103 -8.77 17.23 15.86
N TRP A 104 -9.37 16.97 14.69
CA TRP A 104 -9.27 15.68 14.01
C TRP A 104 -7.83 15.33 13.68
N TRP A 105 -7.08 16.21 13.03
CA TRP A 105 -5.66 15.97 12.70
C TRP A 105 -4.84 15.60 13.93
N ARG A 106 -5.02 16.33 15.04
CA ARG A 106 -4.26 16.13 16.28
C ARG A 106 -4.71 14.93 17.13
N LYS A 107 -5.97 14.51 17.03
CA LYS A 107 -6.60 13.60 18.01
C LYS A 107 -7.25 12.35 17.40
N ALA A 108 -7.35 12.26 16.07
CA ALA A 108 -7.92 11.08 15.44
C ALA A 108 -7.13 9.83 15.83
N THR A 109 -7.84 8.72 16.08
CA THR A 109 -7.19 7.43 16.31
C THR A 109 -6.62 6.85 15.01
N TYR A 110 -7.25 7.20 13.88
CA TYR A 110 -6.84 6.77 12.55
C TYR A 110 -7.05 7.89 11.54
N ILE A 111 -6.13 7.98 10.59
CA ILE A 111 -6.29 8.75 9.36
C ILE A 111 -6.89 7.81 8.32
N SER A 112 -8.11 8.10 7.87
CA SER A 112 -8.83 7.23 6.91
C SER A 112 -8.85 7.88 5.53
N ARG A 113 -8.54 7.09 4.49
CA ARG A 113 -8.45 7.53 3.09
C ARG A 113 -9.74 8.18 2.60
N GLY A 114 -10.88 7.61 2.98
CA GLY A 114 -12.20 8.12 2.63
C GLY A 114 -12.71 9.28 3.50
N HIS A 115 -11.90 9.81 4.43
CA HIS A 115 -12.37 10.87 5.34
C HIS A 115 -12.43 12.23 4.63
N ALA A 116 -13.56 12.94 4.73
CA ALA A 116 -13.76 14.22 4.03
C ALA A 116 -12.71 15.29 4.38
N TYR A 117 -12.22 15.31 5.62
CA TYR A 117 -11.14 16.25 6.01
C TYR A 117 -9.80 15.92 5.36
N LEU A 118 -9.48 14.63 5.14
CA LEU A 118 -8.27 14.25 4.42
C LEU A 118 -8.36 14.70 2.96
N GLN A 119 -9.52 14.48 2.34
CA GLN A 119 -9.77 14.87 0.94
C GLN A 119 -9.64 16.39 0.77
N ALA A 120 -10.22 17.18 1.69
CA ALA A 120 -10.07 18.63 1.68
C ALA A 120 -8.62 19.09 1.89
N LEU A 121 -7.89 18.45 2.81
CA LEU A 121 -6.49 18.74 3.07
C LEU A 121 -5.61 18.42 1.85
N ALA A 122 -5.80 17.27 1.22
CA ALA A 122 -5.05 16.85 0.04
C ALA A 122 -5.18 17.85 -1.11
N ILE A 123 -6.40 18.36 -1.35
CA ILE A 123 -6.64 19.42 -2.35
C ILE A 123 -5.87 20.69 -1.99
N GLU A 124 -5.91 21.11 -0.73
CA GLU A 124 -5.28 22.36 -0.27
C GLU A 124 -3.75 22.31 -0.37
N VAL A 125 -3.14 21.16 -0.11
CA VAL A 125 -1.68 20.94 -0.29
C VAL A 125 -1.29 20.52 -1.70
N GLY A 126 -2.26 20.42 -2.64
CA GLY A 126 -2.00 20.09 -4.04
C GLY A 126 -1.59 18.64 -4.31
N LEU A 127 -2.00 17.70 -3.44
CA LEU A 127 -1.77 16.28 -3.65
C LEU A 127 -2.82 15.68 -4.60
N THR A 128 -2.34 14.86 -5.53
CA THR A 128 -3.17 13.99 -6.39
C THR A 128 -3.67 12.76 -5.64
N ASP A 129 -4.73 12.13 -6.14
CA ASP A 129 -5.27 10.88 -5.59
C ASP A 129 -4.19 9.78 -5.57
N GLU A 130 -3.38 9.69 -6.62
CA GLU A 130 -2.28 8.71 -6.71
C GLU A 130 -1.19 8.96 -5.65
N GLN A 131 -0.88 10.22 -5.35
CA GLN A 131 0.06 10.57 -4.29
C GLN A 131 -0.49 10.25 -2.90
N VAL A 132 -1.78 10.51 -2.67
CA VAL A 132 -2.45 10.12 -1.42
C VAL A 132 -2.40 8.60 -1.26
N ASP A 133 -2.71 7.85 -2.32
CA ASP A 133 -2.65 6.38 -2.31
C ASP A 133 -1.23 5.87 -2.03
N GLY A 134 -0.23 6.47 -2.69
CA GLY A 134 1.18 6.18 -2.45
C GLY A 134 1.60 6.43 -1.00
N LEU A 135 1.14 7.52 -0.39
CA LEU A 135 1.40 7.83 1.02
C LEU A 135 0.79 6.79 1.96
N PHE A 136 -0.43 6.31 1.71
CA PHE A 136 -1.06 5.26 2.51
C PHE A 136 -0.32 3.92 2.38
N VAL A 137 0.09 3.56 1.16
CA VAL A 137 0.89 2.35 0.90
C VAL A 137 2.28 2.44 1.57
N ALA A 138 2.89 3.62 1.60
CA ALA A 138 4.15 3.84 2.30
C ALA A 138 3.96 3.79 3.83
N ALA A 139 2.90 4.41 4.34
CA ALA A 139 2.62 4.55 5.77
C ALA A 139 2.39 3.20 6.47
N VAL A 140 1.72 2.23 5.83
CA VAL A 140 1.44 0.92 6.47
C VAL A 140 2.70 0.05 6.64
N LYS A 141 3.82 0.42 6.02
CA LYS A 141 5.11 -0.27 6.13
C LYS A 141 5.97 0.22 7.31
N LEU A 142 5.49 1.23 8.03
CA LEU A 142 6.14 1.86 9.19
C LEU A 142 5.56 1.31 10.49
#